data_AF-A0A8J3EPY0-F1
#
_entry.id   AF-A0A8J3EPY0-F1
#
_cell.length_a   1.000
_cell.length_b   1.000
_cell.length_c   1.000
_cell.angle_alpha   90.00
_cell.angle_beta   90.00
_cell.angle_gamma   90.00
#
_symmetry.space_group_name_H-M   'P 1'
#
loop_
_entity.id
_entity.type
_entity.pdbx_description
1 polymer ?
#
loop_
_entity_poly.entity_id
_entity_poly.type
_entity_poly.pdbx_seq_one_letter_code
_entity_poly.pdbx_strand_id
1 'polypeptide(L)'
;MTDTASINAISTNVLTGKGRDVQDADAAEQNEARLRDAAKRFEQSFIAQMLTYSGLAESLTSGDGEGAEAFTTFYIDQLAERLSDQGGFGLADTIYKRLAVYQGRGDAQPDLDKGL
;
A
#
# COMPACT_ATOMS: atom_id res chain seq x y z
N MET A 1 -38.36 -25.88 5.89
CA MET A 1 -37.46 -25.92 4.73
C MET A 1 -36.14 -25.35 5.19
N THR A 2 -35.24 -26.22 5.63
CA THR A 2 -33.84 -25.91 5.93
C THR A 2 -33.10 -25.70 4.61
N ASP A 3 -32.30 -24.65 4.51
CA ASP A 3 -31.09 -24.76 3.71
C ASP A 3 -29.89 -24.33 4.55
N THR A 4 -28.93 -25.22 4.55
CA THR A 4 -27.78 -25.34 5.41
C THR A 4 -26.61 -25.49 4.46
N ALA A 5 -25.90 -24.42 4.13
CA ALA A 5 -24.56 -24.55 3.55
C ALA A 5 -23.91 -23.17 3.37
N SER A 6 -23.11 -22.76 4.35
CA SER A 6 -21.77 -22.22 4.12
C SER A 6 -21.08 -22.06 5.47
N ILE A 7 -20.88 -23.20 6.16
CA ILE A 7 -19.89 -23.29 7.22
C ILE A 7 -18.56 -23.43 6.49
N ASN A 8 -17.82 -22.31 6.37
CA ASN A 8 -16.48 -22.37 5.80
C ASN A 8 -15.59 -23.17 6.76
N ALA A 9 -14.88 -24.12 6.18
CA ALA A 9 -14.36 -25.31 6.83
C ALA A 9 -13.39 -25.02 7.97
N ILE A 10 -13.54 -25.79 9.04
CA ILE A 10 -12.57 -25.95 10.11
C ILE A 10 -11.27 -26.49 9.48
N SER A 11 -10.24 -25.63 9.41
CA SER A 11 -8.88 -26.02 9.07
C SER A 11 -8.39 -27.05 10.09
N THR A 12 -8.45 -28.32 9.69
CA THR A 12 -8.01 -29.44 10.51
C THR A 12 -6.49 -29.52 10.40
N ASN A 13 -5.82 -29.24 11.51
CA ASN A 13 -4.36 -29.19 11.64
C ASN A 13 -3.77 -30.58 11.37
N VAL A 14 -3.01 -30.73 10.28
CA VAL A 14 -2.28 -31.97 9.95
C VAL A 14 -0.89 -31.92 10.60
N LEU A 15 -0.69 -32.81 11.57
CA LEU A 15 0.59 -33.10 12.21
C LEU A 15 1.59 -33.66 11.20
N THR A 16 2.46 -32.82 10.64
CA THR A 16 3.85 -33.14 10.23
C THR A 16 4.45 -31.91 9.54
N GLY A 17 5.30 -31.13 10.23
CA GLY A 17 6.32 -30.22 9.68
C GLY A 17 5.93 -29.08 8.71
N LYS A 18 4.79 -29.15 8.03
CA LYS A 18 4.39 -28.36 6.85
C LYS A 18 3.48 -27.16 7.16
N GLY A 19 3.04 -27.04 8.42
CA GLY A 19 2.21 -25.91 8.86
C GLY A 19 3.00 -24.61 9.07
N ARG A 20 4.27 -24.70 9.49
CA ARG A 20 5.14 -23.52 9.69
C ARG A 20 5.55 -22.89 8.36
N ASP A 21 6.01 -23.70 7.41
CA ASP A 21 6.44 -23.21 6.09
C ASP A 21 5.33 -22.50 5.31
N VAL A 22 4.07 -22.91 5.48
CA VAL A 22 2.91 -22.25 4.85
C VAL A 22 2.55 -20.95 5.57
N GLN A 23 2.57 -20.93 6.91
CA GLN A 23 2.32 -19.70 7.68
C GLN A 23 3.39 -18.62 7.48
N ASP A 24 4.66 -19.03 7.38
CA ASP A 24 5.77 -18.12 7.15
C ASP A 24 5.75 -17.56 5.72
N ALA A 25 5.36 -18.36 4.73
CA ALA A 25 5.15 -17.91 3.36
C ALA A 25 4.00 -16.91 3.23
N ASP A 26 2.85 -17.20 3.86
CA ASP A 26 1.69 -16.28 3.88
C ASP A 26 2.05 -14.94 4.54
N ALA A 27 2.84 -14.95 5.62
CA ALA A 27 3.29 -13.74 6.30
C ALA A 27 4.25 -12.90 5.43
N ALA A 28 5.17 -13.55 4.72
CA ALA A 28 6.09 -12.87 3.80
C ALA A 28 5.35 -12.23 2.62
N GLU A 29 4.38 -12.95 2.03
CA GLU A 29 3.55 -12.43 0.94
C GLU A 29 2.70 -11.23 1.39
N GLN A 30 2.09 -11.31 2.57
CA GLN A 30 1.34 -10.19 3.15
C GLN A 30 2.24 -8.98 3.40
N ASN A 31 3.48 -9.19 3.84
CA ASN A 31 4.42 -8.10 4.07
C ASN A 31 4.88 -7.45 2.77
N GLU A 32 5.17 -8.25 1.73
CA GLU A 32 5.46 -7.75 0.39
C GLU A 32 4.30 -6.92 -0.16
N ALA A 33 3.06 -7.42 -0.05
CA ALA A 33 1.86 -6.69 -0.49
C ALA A 33 1.72 -5.34 0.22
N ARG A 34 1.96 -5.29 1.54
CA ARG A 34 1.93 -4.04 2.33
C ARG A 34 3.00 -3.04 1.91
N LEU A 35 4.22 -3.52 1.64
CA LEU A 35 5.32 -2.68 1.15
C LEU A 35 5.01 -2.06 -0.21
N ARG A 36 4.45 -2.86 -1.13
CA ARG A 36 4.06 -2.41 -2.47
C ARG A 36 2.92 -1.38 -2.39
N ASP A 37 1.91 -1.65 -1.57
CA ASP A 37 0.80 -0.72 -1.33
C ASP A 37 1.30 0.62 -0.76
N ALA A 38 2.16 0.57 0.27
CA ALA A 38 2.74 1.78 0.85
C ALA A 38 3.53 2.61 -0.17
N ALA A 39 4.30 1.95 -1.04
CA ALA A 39 5.07 2.61 -2.09
C ALA A 39 4.18 3.23 -3.18
N LYS A 40 3.10 2.55 -3.57
CA LYS A 40 2.08 3.06 -4.50
C LYS A 40 1.37 4.29 -3.94
N ARG A 41 0.93 4.23 -2.67
CA ARG A 41 0.28 5.35 -1.97
C ARG A 41 1.21 6.57 -1.83
N PHE A 42 2.51 6.32 -1.66
CA PHE A 42 3.51 7.39 -1.70
C PHE A 42 3.57 8.07 -3.07
N GLU A 43 3.62 7.30 -4.17
CA GLU A 43 3.61 7.85 -5.52
C GLU A 43 2.31 8.62 -5.82
N GLN A 44 1.15 8.08 -5.45
CA GLN A 44 -0.13 8.77 -5.55
C GLN A 44 -0.06 10.14 -4.85
N SER A 45 0.42 10.18 -3.61
CA SER A 45 0.53 11.42 -2.84
C SER A 45 1.48 12.42 -3.52
N PHE A 46 2.59 11.93 -4.07
CA PHE A 46 3.53 12.73 -4.85
C PHE A 46 2.87 13.33 -6.11
N ILE A 47 2.12 12.53 -6.88
CA ILE A 47 1.39 12.99 -8.06
C ILE A 47 0.36 14.06 -7.67
N ALA A 48 -0.40 13.84 -6.59
CA ALA A 48 -1.38 14.82 -6.10
C ALA A 48 -0.73 16.18 -5.78
N GLN A 49 0.46 16.16 -5.17
CA GLN A 49 1.23 17.39 -4.93
C GLN A 49 1.69 18.03 -6.25
N MET A 50 2.20 17.25 -7.21
CA MET A 50 2.60 17.77 -8.52
C MET A 50 1.43 18.43 -9.25
N LEU A 51 0.24 17.82 -9.23
CA LEU A 51 -0.97 18.37 -9.84
C LEU A 51 -1.42 19.65 -9.13
N THR A 52 -1.37 19.67 -7.80
CA THR A 52 -1.66 20.89 -7.02
C THR A 52 -0.71 22.02 -7.42
N TYR A 53 0.59 21.76 -7.45
CA TYR A 53 1.60 22.78 -7.78
C TYR A 53 1.73 23.10 -9.27
N SER A 54 1.12 22.32 -10.17
CA SER A 54 1.14 22.62 -11.60
C SER A 54 0.18 23.76 -11.99
N GLY A 55 -0.59 24.30 -11.04
CA GLY A 55 -1.64 25.27 -11.31
C GLY A 55 -2.99 24.64 -11.68
N LEU A 56 -3.12 23.30 -11.60
CA LEU A 56 -4.36 22.61 -11.99
C LEU A 56 -5.48 22.93 -11.01
N ALA A 57 -5.18 22.96 -9.71
CA ALA A 57 -6.17 23.29 -8.68
C ALA A 57 -6.77 24.67 -8.91
N GLU A 58 -5.92 25.68 -9.18
CA GLU A 58 -6.32 27.05 -9.47
C GLU A 58 -7.10 27.13 -10.79
N SER A 59 -6.70 26.36 -11.81
CA SER A 59 -7.46 26.30 -13.07
C SER A 59 -8.86 25.73 -12.87
N LEU A 60 -9.03 24.73 -12.01
CA LEU A 60 -10.33 24.10 -11.72
C LEU A 60 -11.25 25.01 -10.88
N THR A 61 -10.68 25.81 -9.97
CA THR A 61 -11.45 26.73 -9.11
C THR A 61 -11.73 28.08 -9.76
N SER A 62 -10.96 28.48 -10.78
CA SER A 62 -11.10 29.81 -11.42
C SER A 62 -12.43 30.05 -12.17
N GLY A 63 -13.24 29.01 -12.42
CA GLY A 63 -14.47 29.09 -13.22
C GLY A 63 -15.79 28.86 -12.47
N ASP A 64 -15.76 28.22 -11.31
CA ASP A 64 -16.94 27.83 -10.52
C ASP A 64 -16.73 28.33 -9.08
N GLY A 65 -17.72 28.98 -8.47
CA GLY A 65 -17.60 29.68 -7.17
C GLY A 65 -17.15 28.81 -5.97
N GLU A 66 -17.28 29.33 -4.74
CA GLU A 66 -16.78 28.71 -3.48
C GLU A 66 -17.00 27.18 -3.32
N GLY A 67 -18.00 26.59 -3.97
CA GLY A 67 -18.21 25.14 -3.97
C GLY A 67 -17.15 24.32 -4.72
N ALA A 68 -16.50 24.87 -5.75
CA ALA A 68 -15.53 24.13 -6.58
C ALA A 68 -14.24 23.79 -5.81
N GLU A 69 -13.82 24.67 -4.91
CA GLU A 69 -12.64 24.45 -4.07
C GLU A 69 -12.80 23.20 -3.20
N ALA A 70 -13.99 23.00 -2.63
CA ALA A 70 -14.30 21.83 -1.79
C ALA A 70 -14.22 20.49 -2.54
N PHE A 71 -14.47 20.48 -3.86
CA PHE A 71 -14.41 19.26 -4.68
C PHE A 71 -13.08 19.09 -5.41
N THR A 72 -12.27 20.15 -5.55
CA THR A 72 -11.02 20.14 -6.31
C THR A 72 -10.00 19.17 -5.71
N THR A 73 -9.84 19.14 -4.39
CA THR A 73 -8.92 18.20 -3.73
C THR A 73 -9.32 16.75 -4.00
N PHE A 74 -10.61 16.41 -3.88
CA PHE A 74 -11.09 15.06 -4.18
C PHE A 74 -10.84 14.66 -5.63
N TYR A 75 -11.02 15.59 -6.57
CA TYR A 75 -10.74 15.33 -7.98
C TYR A 75 -9.25 15.09 -8.22
N ILE A 76 -8.37 15.90 -7.63
CA ILE A 76 -6.91 15.74 -7.73
C ILE A 76 -6.47 14.40 -7.13
N ASP A 77 -6.98 14.02 -5.97
CA ASP A 77 -6.65 12.76 -5.31
C ASP A 77 -7.04 11.55 -6.17
N GLN A 78 -8.24 11.59 -6.77
CA GLN A 78 -8.73 10.54 -7.68
C GLN A 78 -7.94 10.49 -8.99
N LEU A 79 -7.55 11.64 -9.53
CA LEU A 79 -6.70 11.69 -10.71
C LEU A 79 -5.31 11.12 -10.41
N ALA A 80 -4.73 11.48 -9.26
CA ALA A 80 -3.45 10.96 -8.82
C ALA A 80 -3.47 9.45 -8.59
N GLU A 81 -4.56 8.92 -8.02
CA GLU A 81 -4.78 7.48 -7.85
C GLU A 81 -4.76 6.79 -9.22
N ARG A 82 -5.59 7.25 -10.16
CA ARG A 82 -5.66 6.67 -11.50
C ARG A 82 -4.33 6.72 -12.25
N LEU A 83 -3.58 7.81 -12.10
CA LEU A 83 -2.28 7.95 -12.72
C LEU A 83 -1.28 6.95 -12.14
N SER A 84 -1.22 6.79 -10.82
CA SER A 84 -0.36 5.77 -10.18
C SER A 84 -0.77 4.35 -10.60
N ASP A 85 -2.08 4.06 -10.66
CA ASP A 85 -2.62 2.75 -11.07
C ASP A 85 -2.31 2.38 -12.53
N GLN A 86 -2.24 3.36 -13.43
CA GLN A 86 -1.97 3.16 -14.85
C GLN A 86 -0.46 3.16 -15.20
N GLY A 87 0.41 3.12 -14.19
CA GLY A 87 1.87 3.01 -14.36
C GLY A 87 2.66 4.17 -13.75
N GLY A 88 1.99 5.26 -13.38
CA GLY A 88 2.57 6.36 -12.61
C GLY A 88 3.82 6.95 -13.22
N PHE A 89 4.78 7.30 -12.36
CA PHE A 89 6.11 7.78 -12.74
C PHE A 89 7.20 6.74 -12.49
N GLY A 90 6.85 5.54 -12.03
CA GLY A 90 7.81 4.50 -11.62
C GLY A 90 8.49 4.78 -10.28
N LEU A 91 7.98 5.73 -9.50
CA LEU A 91 8.49 6.06 -8.17
C LEU A 91 8.13 4.97 -7.17
N ALA A 92 6.95 4.35 -7.31
CA ALA A 92 6.50 3.25 -6.45
C ALA A 92 7.53 2.11 -6.41
N ASP A 93 8.08 1.69 -7.55
CA ASP A 93 9.11 0.64 -7.60
C ASP A 93 10.40 1.03 -6.88
N THR A 94 10.81 2.29 -7.02
CA THR A 94 12.02 2.81 -6.37
C THR A 94 11.84 2.86 -4.85
N ILE A 95 10.68 3.36 -4.40
CA ILE A 95 10.35 3.44 -2.98
C ILE A 95 10.19 2.05 -2.38
N TYR A 96 9.50 1.12 -3.06
CA TYR A 96 9.38 -0.27 -2.64
C TYR A 96 10.75 -0.90 -2.37
N LYS A 97 11.69 -0.79 -3.31
CA LYS A 97 13.07 -1.31 -3.16
C LYS A 97 13.76 -0.73 -1.93
N ARG A 98 13.53 0.54 -1.60
CA ARG A 98 14.08 1.18 -0.39
C ARG A 98 13.41 0.66 0.88
N LEU A 99 12.08 0.60 0.91
CA LEU A 99 11.32 0.14 2.07
C LEU A 99 11.63 -1.34 2.39
N ALA A 100 11.77 -2.19 1.37
CA ALA A 100 12.15 -3.59 1.53
C ALA A 100 13.53 -3.75 2.18
N VAL A 101 14.52 -2.93 1.80
CA VAL A 101 15.84 -2.92 2.43
C VAL A 101 15.77 -2.49 3.90
N TYR A 102 14.94 -1.49 4.23
CA TYR A 102 14.78 -1.05 5.61
C TYR A 102 14.08 -2.08 6.49
N GLN A 103 13.06 -2.77 5.98
CA GLN A 103 12.42 -3.87 6.71
C GLN A 103 13.40 -5.01 6.98
N GLY A 104 14.14 -5.48 5.97
CA GLY A 104 15.14 -6.54 6.18
C GLY A 104 16.27 -6.14 7.15
N ARG A 105 16.54 -4.84 7.33
CA ARG A 105 17.47 -4.34 8.36
C ARG A 105 16.82 -4.23 9.75
N GLY A 106 15.51 -4.01 9.82
CA GLY A 106 14.75 -3.98 11.07
C GLY A 106 14.55 -5.37 11.69
N ASP A 107 14.46 -6.39 10.84
CA ASP A 107 14.35 -7.80 11.28
C ASP A 107 15.68 -8.36 11.79
N ALA A 108 16.81 -7.76 11.39
CA ALA A 108 18.14 -7.99 11.95
C ALA A 108 18.34 -7.14 13.21
N GLN A 109 17.58 -7.41 14.27
CA GLN A 109 17.87 -6.89 15.61
C GLN A 109 19.32 -7.29 15.98
N PRO A 110 20.19 -6.35 16.39
CA PRO A 110 21.50 -6.72 16.88
C PRO A 110 21.33 -7.45 18.21
N ASP A 111 21.83 -8.68 18.28
CA ASP A 111 22.16 -9.35 19.54
C ASP A 111 23.08 -8.42 20.35
N LEU A 112 22.50 -7.66 21.26
CA LEU A 112 23.24 -6.91 22.28
C LEU A 112 23.46 -7.75 23.55
N ASP A 113 23.54 -9.07 23.40
CA ASP A 113 24.02 -9.99 24.43
C ASP A 113 25.33 -10.66 24.00
N LYS A 114 26.41 -9.88 23.97
CA LYS A 114 27.75 -10.42 24.20
C LYS A 114 28.38 -9.64 25.32
N GLY A 115 28.21 -10.18 26.52
CA GLY A 115 28.76 -9.64 27.74
C GLY A 115 30.27 -9.37 27.65
N LEU A 116 30.65 -8.27 28.29
CA LEU A 116 31.80 -8.16 29.17
C LEU A 116 31.37 -7.31 30.38
#